data_AF-A0A101GFT8-F1
#
_entry.id   AF-A0A101GFT8-F1
#
_cell.length_a   1.000
_cell.length_b   1.000
_cell.length_c   1.000
_cell.angle_alpha   90.00
_cell.angle_beta   90.00
_cell.angle_gamma   90.00
#
_symmetry.space_group_name_H-M   'P 1'
#
loop_
_entity.id
_entity.type
_entity.pdbx_description
1 polymer ?
#
loop_
_entity_poly.entity_id
_entity_poly.type
_entity_poly.pdbx_seq_one_letter_code
_entity_poly.pdbx_strand_id
1 'polypeptide(L)' 'MSTKKVKEKKGLDKYPRTLLGQFYRTMLTIRSFEKKVEEKFLAGEIPGFVHLYIGEEAIATGVMANLT' A
#
# COMPACT_ATOMS: atom_id res chain seq x y z
N MET A 1 -18.75 22.70 35.27
CA MET A 1 -18.74 21.81 34.09
C MET A 1 -17.36 21.87 33.44
N SER A 2 -16.50 20.90 33.70
CA SER A 2 -15.14 20.88 33.14
C SER A 2 -15.20 20.31 31.72
N THR A 3 -15.11 21.18 30.72
CA THR A 3 -14.93 20.78 29.33
C THR A 3 -13.60 20.05 29.19
N LYS A 4 -13.64 18.72 29.01
CA LYS A 4 -12.45 17.94 28.67
C LYS A 4 -11.96 18.43 27.30
N LYS A 5 -10.77 19.06 27.26
CA LYS A 5 -10.06 19.35 25.99
C LYS A 5 -9.91 18.03 25.23
N VAL A 6 -10.55 17.92 24.08
CA VAL A 6 -10.33 16.82 23.13
C VAL A 6 -8.88 16.92 22.68
N LYS A 7 -8.05 15.91 23.00
CA LYS A 7 -6.65 15.85 22.56
C LYS A 7 -6.64 15.81 21.03
N GLU A 8 -6.01 16.80 20.43
CA GLU A 8 -5.77 16.89 18.99
C GLU A 8 -4.89 15.71 18.56
N LYS A 9 -5.39 14.87 17.64
CA LYS A 9 -4.63 13.71 17.16
C LYS A 9 -3.55 14.17 16.18
N LYS A 10 -2.29 13.85 16.47
CA LYS A 10 -1.12 14.22 15.64
C LYS A 10 -0.57 13.00 14.89
N GLY A 11 -0.01 13.21 13.70
CA GLY A 11 0.61 12.15 12.91
C GLY A 11 -0.36 11.04 12.48
N LEU A 12 0.12 9.79 12.48
CA LEU A 12 -0.66 8.60 12.08
C LEU A 12 -1.89 8.36 12.95
N ASP A 13 -1.91 8.84 14.21
CA ASP A 13 -3.05 8.68 15.12
C ASP A 13 -4.33 9.36 14.61
N LYS A 14 -4.19 10.31 13.68
CA LYS A 14 -5.31 10.96 12.99
C LYS A 14 -6.14 9.96 12.15
N TYR A 15 -5.53 8.88 11.66
CA TYR A 15 -6.17 7.94 10.76
C TYR A 15 -6.69 6.69 11.48
N PRO A 16 -7.80 6.08 11.03
CA PRO A 16 -8.26 4.80 11.57
C PRO A 16 -7.19 3.71 11.38
N ARG A 17 -6.95 2.90 12.42
CA ARG A 17 -6.00 1.77 12.32
C ARG A 17 -6.37 0.79 11.20
N THR A 18 -7.67 0.63 10.95
CA THR A 18 -8.20 -0.22 9.87
C THR A 18 -7.75 0.27 8.50
N LEU A 19 -7.83 1.58 8.25
CA LEU A 19 -7.36 2.20 7.00
C LEU A 19 -5.85 1.99 6.80
N LEU A 20 -5.06 2.26 7.84
CA LEU A 20 -3.61 2.07 7.80
C LEU A 20 -3.24 0.60 7.55
N GLY A 21 -3.95 -0.32 8.19
CA GLY A 21 -3.79 -1.76 7.99
C GLY A 21 -4.16 -2.20 6.57
N GLN A 22 -5.20 -1.63 5.98
CA GLN A 22 -5.57 -1.88 4.58
C GLN A 22 -4.48 -1.40 3.63
N PHE A 23 -3.98 -0.17 3.81
CA PHE A 23 -2.91 0.36 2.95
C PHE A 23 -1.65 -0.49 3.03
N TYR A 24 -1.23 -0.86 4.24
CA TYR A 24 -0.09 -1.73 4.43
C TYR A 24 -0.28 -3.08 3.73
N ARG A 25 -1.46 -3.70 3.89
CA ARG A 25 -1.78 -4.97 3.22
C ARG A 25 -1.76 -4.85 1.70
N THR A 26 -2.33 -3.78 1.14
CA THR A 26 -2.32 -3.53 -0.31
C THR A 26 -0.89 -3.37 -0.83
N MET A 27 -0.06 -2.54 -0.19
CA MET A 27 1.33 -2.35 -0.61
C MET A 27 2.14 -3.65 -0.53
N LEU A 28 1.98 -4.45 0.54
CA LEU A 28 2.64 -5.76 0.63
C LEU A 28 2.17 -6.74 -0.44
N THR A 29 0.88 -6.70 -0.79
CA THR A 29 0.32 -7.55 -1.82
C THR A 29 0.93 -7.22 -3.18
N ILE A 30 0.99 -5.93 -3.53
CA ILE A 30 1.66 -5.46 -4.75
C ILE A 30 3.12 -5.92 -4.74
N ARG A 31 3.88 -5.64 -3.68
CA ARG A 31 5.29 -6.05 -3.57
C ARG A 31 5.49 -7.55 -3.76
N SER A 32 4.65 -8.37 -3.14
CA SER A 32 4.77 -9.84 -3.21
C SER A 32 4.42 -10.36 -4.60
N PHE A 33 3.42 -9.77 -5.25
CA PHE A 33 3.07 -10.07 -6.62
C PHE A 33 4.21 -9.73 -7.58
N GLU A 34 4.73 -8.50 -7.51
CA GLU A 34 5.83 -8.02 -8.36
C GLU A 34 7.08 -8.88 -8.23
N LYS A 35 7.48 -9.24 -6.99
CA LYS A 35 8.59 -10.17 -6.77
C LYS A 35 8.34 -11.55 -7.38
N LYS A 36 7.10 -12.04 -7.34
CA LYS A 36 6.77 -13.31 -7.95
C LYS A 36 6.84 -13.25 -9.48
N VAL A 37 6.40 -12.13 -10.06
CA VAL A 37 6.53 -11.86 -11.49
C VAL A 37 8.01 -11.80 -11.88
N GLU A 38 8.85 -11.12 -11.11
CA GLU A 38 10.31 -11.07 -11.31
C GLU A 38 10.92 -12.48 -11.30
N GLU A 39 10.64 -13.30 -10.29
CA GLU A 39 11.10 -14.69 -10.20
C GLU A 39 10.72 -15.50 -11.45
N LYS A 40 9.46 -15.40 -11.87
CA LYS A 40 8.91 -16.14 -13.01
C LYS A 40 9.44 -15.65 -14.35
N PHE A 41 9.69 -14.35 -14.47
CA PHE A 41 10.34 -13.77 -15.63
C PHE A 41 11.79 -14.25 -15.76
N LEU A 42 12.56 -14.23 -14.67
CA LEU A 42 13.94 -14.72 -14.66
C LEU A 42 14.03 -16.24 -14.93
N ALA A 43 12.99 -17.00 -14.56
CA ALA A 43 12.86 -18.42 -14.89
C ALA A 43 12.47 -18.68 -16.36
N GLY A 44 12.19 -17.64 -17.17
CA GLY A 44 11.74 -17.76 -18.56
C GLY A 44 10.29 -18.22 -18.72
N GLU A 45 9.51 -18.26 -17.64
CA GLU A 45 8.09 -18.67 -17.66
C GLU A 45 7.17 -17.54 -18.16
N ILE A 46 7.63 -16.28 -18.10
CA ILE A 46 6.91 -15.11 -18.61
C ILE A 46 7.67 -14.57 -19.84
N PRO A 47 7.11 -14.70 -21.05
CA PRO A 47 7.76 -14.22 -22.27
C PRO A 47 7.63 -12.69 -22.42
N GLY A 48 8.57 -12.08 -23.14
CA GLY A 48 8.53 -10.66 -23.50
C GLY A 48 9.27 -9.77 -22.50
N PHE A 49 8.62 -8.70 -22.03
CA PHE A 49 9.20 -7.72 -21.13
C PHE A 49 8.31 -7.51 -19.90
N VAL A 50 8.94 -7.41 -18.74
CA VAL A 50 8.27 -7.10 -17.46
C VAL A 50 8.74 -5.74 -16.97
N HIS A 51 7.78 -4.89 -16.61
CA HIS A 51 8.02 -3.61 -15.95
C HIS A 51 7.55 -3.75 -14.51
N LEU A 52 8.49 -3.78 -13.58
CA LEU A 52 8.18 -3.99 -12.17
C LEU A 52 7.77 -2.67 -11.51
N TYR A 53 6.73 -2.73 -10.67
CA TYR A 53 6.22 -1.60 -9.90
C TYR A 53 6.82 -1.52 -8.47
N ILE A 54 7.92 -2.24 -8.24
CA ILE A 54 8.59 -2.32 -6.93
C ILE A 54 9.12 -0.94 -6.53
N GLY A 55 8.63 -0.42 -5.41
CA GLY A 55 9.01 0.89 -4.87
C GLY A 55 7.95 1.98 -5.10
N GLU A 56 6.95 1.72 -5.92
CA GLU A 56 5.88 2.66 -6.26
C GLU A 56 4.53 2.29 -5.62
N GLU A 57 4.49 1.33 -4.71
CA GLU A 57 3.25 0.73 -4.21
C GLU A 57 2.34 1.72 -3.47
N ALA A 58 2.94 2.74 -2.85
CA ALA A 58 2.21 3.80 -2.17
C ALA A 58 1.37 4.64 -3.16
N ILE A 59 1.84 4.82 -4.40
CA ILE A 59 1.15 5.57 -5.44
C ILE A 59 -0.14 4.84 -5.81
N ALA A 60 -0.04 3.58 -6.24
CA ALA A 60 -1.20 2.77 -6.59
C ALA A 60 -2.17 2.62 -5.40
N THR A 61 -1.66 2.32 -4.21
CA THR A 61 -2.51 2.16 -3.00
C THR A 61 -3.26 3.45 -2.67
N GLY A 62 -2.58 4.60 -2.70
CA GLY A 62 -3.17 5.89 -2.36
C GLY A 62 -4.17 6.37 -3.40
N VAL A 63 -3.84 6.27 -4.69
CA VAL A 63 -4.73 6.70 -5.78
C VAL A 63 -5.99 5.85 -5.78
N MET A 64 -5.87 4.51 -5.74
CA MET A 64 -7.02 3.62 -5.79
C MET A 64 -7.93 3.76 -4.58
N ALA A 65 -7.40 4.15 -3.41
CA ALA A 65 -8.22 4.42 -2.23
C ALA A 65 -9.16 5.64 -2.39
N ASN A 66 -8.98 6.44 -3.43
CA ASN A 66 -9.76 7.66 -3.71
C ASN A 66 -10.56 7.57 -5.03
N LEU A 67 -10.52 6.43 -5.72
CA LEU A 67 -11.33 6.18 -6.91
C LEU A 67 -12.53 5.31 -6.51
N THR A 68 -13.72 5.94 -6.46
CA THR A 68 -15.04 5.31 -6.28
C THR A 68 -15.87 5.42 -7.54
#